data_AF-A0A3A8H9A5-F1
#
_entry.id   AF-A0A3A8H9A5-F1
#
_cell.length_a   1.000
_cell.length_b   1.000
_cell.length_c   1.000
_cell.angle_alpha   90.00
_cell.angle_beta   90.00
_cell.angle_gamma   90.00
#
_symmetry.space_group_name_H-M   'P 1'
#
loop_
_entity.id
_entity.type
_entity.pdbx_description
1 polymer ?
#
loop_
_entity_poly.entity_id
_entity_poly.type
_entity_poly.pdbx_seq_one_letter_code
_entity_poly.pdbx_strand_id
1 'polypeptide(L)'
;MIQFSRFLPLAVPPRPEPLPAPAGKAPTLQPAPQPRPFGAVSTFDAAPAPASNLHTERLGDGSANCLEKAVGLARPGDSIVLMRDASDGVGHALVRKPDGSVVDPNHPTVRYETLGQWQAMHPRYSQPVPVPAGKMQQVLSTPPGPQREALIQKLGLSGVADRQVADGERWVSPDRNINLRSDAGTSFGIIEGLVAGDKLKVIDQNEAGTWLKVELANGTQGWVFEDFTQPTDAPPPPPPPLPPYESPVPAWLANGTNPPEIEVHVWTKLSQAARDEVRLDGWEAVVAKTWPMPEFDVNGPPPPSVDPLVWNHLPPEGKQSLFREEWQAAVHEHASLLFKGVPEGGVRVDHPFLGTDSSLGRGKVDQWREFAVNPNSAAQYLNLHQMLGDGWRTSHKNLCGPLAVGASMGLPPDEALALFKDSDGATSANLLNGGGTTDNADLMQMYEAAGWSSKYKAEKALPPEEFARFLANGDTLVALVDIDTGTKADGKLSASGTAHWVNVRAVEEGANGEWTVRVYNPFQNREEVYSWKDFEASWAKTADNRSHGLLVATPPPPDAATSP
;
A
#
# COMPACT_ATOMS: atom_id res chain seq x y z
N MET A 1 32.92 -37.97 27.71
CA MET A 1 32.01 -38.73 28.59
C MET A 1 30.90 -37.78 29.01
N ILE A 2 29.65 -38.16 28.70
CA ILE A 2 28.33 -37.72 29.20
C ILE A 2 27.38 -37.79 28.00
N GLN A 3 26.59 -38.87 27.99
CA GLN A 3 25.51 -39.13 27.05
C GLN A 3 24.22 -38.50 27.57
N PHE A 4 23.40 -37.95 26.68
CA PHE A 4 21.97 -37.78 26.92
C PHE A 4 21.16 -38.29 25.72
N SER A 5 20.07 -38.97 26.07
CA SER A 5 19.34 -39.97 25.28
C SER A 5 18.33 -39.37 24.30
N ARG A 6 18.13 -40.10 23.19
CA ARG A 6 17.09 -39.89 22.17
C ARG A 6 15.70 -40.22 22.74
N PHE A 7 14.72 -39.35 22.51
CA PHE A 7 13.30 -39.64 22.71
C PHE A 7 12.64 -40.04 21.38
N LEU A 8 11.92 -41.18 21.41
CA LEU A 8 11.01 -41.69 20.36
C LEU A 8 9.58 -41.16 20.63
N PRO A 9 8.75 -40.95 19.59
CA PRO A 9 7.36 -40.52 19.75
C PRO A 9 6.44 -41.70 20.10
N LEU A 10 5.51 -41.47 21.03
CA LEU A 10 4.48 -42.43 21.45
C LEU A 10 3.33 -42.49 20.43
N ALA A 11 2.98 -43.72 20.05
CA ALA A 11 1.85 -44.05 19.17
C ALA A 11 0.51 -43.93 19.90
N VAL A 12 -0.49 -43.34 19.22
CA VAL A 12 -1.89 -43.22 19.67
C VAL A 12 -2.70 -44.43 19.15
N PRO A 13 -3.43 -45.19 20.00
CA PRO A 13 -4.27 -46.30 19.56
C PRO A 13 -5.63 -45.83 18.97
N PRO A 14 -6.28 -46.63 18.08
CA PRO A 14 -7.48 -46.23 17.36
C PRO A 14 -8.76 -46.23 18.22
N ARG A 15 -9.71 -45.38 17.82
CA ARG A 15 -11.02 -45.13 18.46
C ARG A 15 -12.01 -46.28 18.21
N PRO A 16 -12.79 -46.75 19.21
CA PRO A 16 -13.79 -47.81 19.03
C PRO A 16 -15.10 -47.32 18.36
N GLU A 17 -15.74 -48.21 17.60
CA GLU A 17 -17.01 -47.98 16.87
C GLU A 17 -18.24 -47.87 17.80
N PRO A 18 -19.28 -47.09 17.42
CA PRO A 18 -20.49 -46.92 18.22
C PRO A 18 -21.51 -48.06 18.06
N LEU A 19 -22.18 -48.40 19.17
CA LEU A 19 -23.19 -49.47 19.29
C LEU A 19 -24.57 -49.08 18.70
N PRO A 20 -25.39 -50.07 18.25
CA PRO A 20 -26.68 -49.82 17.61
C PRO A 20 -27.84 -49.59 18.61
N ALA A 21 -28.85 -48.84 18.16
CA ALA A 21 -30.01 -48.40 18.95
C ALA A 21 -31.05 -49.51 19.25
N PRO A 22 -31.78 -49.45 20.39
CA PRO A 22 -32.78 -50.43 20.76
C PRO A 22 -34.18 -50.15 20.16
N ALA A 23 -34.95 -51.22 19.94
CA ALA A 23 -36.30 -51.19 19.36
C ALA A 23 -37.43 -51.34 20.40
N GLY A 24 -38.50 -50.53 20.24
CA GLY A 24 -39.90 -50.96 20.40
C GLY A 24 -40.75 -50.31 21.49
N LYS A 25 -41.78 -49.51 21.09
CA LYS A 25 -43.23 -49.86 21.11
C LYS A 25 -44.11 -48.65 20.73
N ALA A 26 -45.05 -48.86 19.79
CA ALA A 26 -46.07 -47.90 19.35
C ALA A 26 -47.33 -47.94 20.25
N PRO A 27 -48.18 -46.90 20.22
CA PRO A 27 -49.53 -47.13 19.68
C PRO A 27 -50.18 -45.97 18.89
N THR A 28 -51.00 -46.40 17.91
CA THR A 28 -52.24 -45.83 17.36
C THR A 28 -52.25 -44.55 16.51
N LEU A 29 -52.65 -44.74 15.25
CA LEU A 29 -52.91 -43.78 14.17
C LEU A 29 -54.19 -42.96 14.42
N GLN A 30 -54.07 -41.64 14.27
CA GLN A 30 -55.14 -40.76 13.77
C GLN A 30 -54.72 -40.22 12.39
N PRO A 31 -55.64 -40.05 11.43
CA PRO A 31 -55.28 -39.61 10.08
C PRO A 31 -54.82 -38.15 10.07
N ALA A 32 -53.70 -37.89 9.40
CA ALA A 32 -53.19 -36.55 9.16
C ALA A 32 -54.20 -35.71 8.33
N PRO A 33 -54.53 -34.47 8.73
CA PRO A 33 -55.22 -33.53 7.86
C PRO A 33 -54.29 -33.09 6.72
N GLN A 34 -54.86 -32.94 5.53
CA GLN A 34 -54.15 -32.56 4.30
C GLN A 34 -53.35 -31.24 4.44
N PRO A 35 -52.24 -31.09 3.67
CA PRO A 35 -51.43 -29.88 3.69
C PRO A 35 -52.24 -28.68 3.16
N ARG A 36 -52.37 -27.64 3.99
CA ARG A 36 -52.79 -26.31 3.53
C ARG A 36 -51.57 -25.59 2.94
N PRO A 37 -51.74 -24.81 1.87
CA PRO A 37 -50.64 -24.15 1.18
C PRO A 37 -49.94 -23.16 2.12
N PHE A 38 -48.60 -23.15 2.04
CA PHE A 38 -47.73 -22.20 2.72
C PHE A 38 -48.19 -20.77 2.42
N GLY A 39 -48.76 -20.10 3.41
CA GLY A 39 -48.80 -18.65 3.44
C GLY A 39 -47.38 -18.14 3.64
N ALA A 40 -46.94 -17.23 2.78
CA ALA A 40 -45.68 -16.52 2.93
C ALA A 40 -45.68 -15.84 4.32
N VAL A 41 -44.82 -16.31 5.21
CA VAL A 41 -44.52 -15.60 6.45
C VAL A 41 -43.45 -14.57 6.07
N SER A 42 -43.86 -13.31 6.05
CA SER A 42 -42.95 -12.16 5.93
C SER A 42 -41.90 -12.25 7.03
N THR A 43 -40.63 -12.36 6.67
CA THR A 43 -39.50 -12.35 7.61
C THR A 43 -38.97 -10.92 7.81
N PHE A 44 -39.83 -9.95 8.11
CA PHE A 44 -39.39 -8.59 8.42
C PHE A 44 -40.36 -7.91 9.38
N ASP A 45 -40.32 -8.33 10.64
CA ASP A 45 -40.71 -7.46 11.76
C ASP A 45 -39.43 -6.97 12.43
N ALA A 46 -38.90 -5.86 11.93
CA ALA A 46 -38.00 -5.00 12.69
C ALA A 46 -38.10 -3.58 12.11
N ALA A 47 -38.85 -2.72 12.81
CA ALA A 47 -38.49 -1.31 12.83
C ALA A 47 -36.99 -1.21 13.21
N PRO A 48 -36.23 -0.22 12.70
CA PRO A 48 -34.84 -0.03 13.14
C PRO A 48 -34.81 -0.08 14.67
N ALA A 49 -33.98 -0.95 15.24
CA ALA A 49 -33.93 -1.07 16.69
C ALA A 49 -33.47 0.29 17.25
N PRO A 50 -34.14 0.82 18.29
CA PRO A 50 -33.77 2.11 18.84
C PRO A 50 -32.34 2.05 19.37
N ALA A 51 -31.57 3.12 19.17
CA ALA A 51 -30.22 3.28 19.69
C ALA A 51 -30.10 2.77 21.14
N SER A 52 -29.12 1.90 21.39
CA SER A 52 -28.97 1.21 22.66
C SER A 52 -27.90 1.86 23.52
N ASN A 53 -27.89 1.53 24.82
CA ASN A 53 -26.88 1.99 25.75
C ASN A 53 -26.56 0.87 26.75
N LEU A 54 -25.69 1.13 27.74
CA LEU A 54 -25.28 0.09 28.69
C LEU A 54 -26.47 -0.50 29.46
N HIS A 55 -27.54 0.25 29.68
CA HIS A 55 -28.72 -0.23 30.38
C HIS A 55 -29.54 -1.20 29.52
N THR A 56 -29.75 -0.87 28.25
CA THR A 56 -30.73 -1.53 27.39
C THR A 56 -30.17 -2.61 26.47
N GLU A 57 -28.86 -2.58 26.19
CA GLU A 57 -28.19 -3.43 25.20
C GLU A 57 -28.32 -4.93 25.49
N ARG A 58 -28.57 -5.74 24.46
CA ARG A 58 -28.73 -7.20 24.56
C ARG A 58 -27.83 -7.91 23.54
N LEU A 59 -26.77 -8.54 24.03
CA LEU A 59 -25.89 -9.34 23.19
C LEU A 59 -26.63 -10.54 22.58
N GLY A 60 -26.48 -10.76 21.27
CA GLY A 60 -27.01 -11.90 20.54
C GLY A 60 -28.51 -11.87 20.26
N ASP A 61 -29.14 -10.70 20.27
CA ASP A 61 -30.58 -10.55 19.99
C ASP A 61 -30.94 -10.51 18.48
N GLY A 62 -29.91 -10.53 17.62
CA GLY A 62 -30.05 -10.53 16.16
C GLY A 62 -29.97 -9.13 15.53
N SER A 63 -29.83 -8.06 16.31
CA SER A 63 -29.69 -6.66 15.84
C SER A 63 -28.35 -6.08 16.28
N ALA A 64 -27.25 -6.55 15.66
CA ALA A 64 -25.91 -6.20 16.11
C ALA A 64 -25.55 -4.73 15.85
N ASN A 65 -25.59 -3.91 16.90
CA ASN A 65 -25.11 -2.53 16.87
C ASN A 65 -23.58 -2.44 17.03
N CYS A 66 -23.07 -1.21 16.88
CA CYS A 66 -21.63 -0.94 16.99
C CYS A 66 -21.06 -1.28 18.37
N LEU A 67 -21.86 -1.20 19.44
CA LEU A 67 -21.42 -1.54 20.79
C LEU A 67 -21.21 -3.05 20.93
N GLU A 68 -22.14 -3.87 20.45
CA GLU A 68 -21.97 -5.33 20.41
C GLU A 68 -20.76 -5.73 19.56
N LYS A 69 -20.63 -5.18 18.35
CA LYS A 69 -19.49 -5.47 17.46
C LYS A 69 -18.15 -5.07 18.11
N ALA A 70 -18.09 -3.91 18.79
CA ALA A 70 -16.90 -3.46 19.49
C ALA A 70 -16.51 -4.42 20.63
N VAL A 71 -17.49 -4.89 21.40
CA VAL A 71 -17.27 -5.84 22.50
C VAL A 71 -16.80 -7.19 21.97
N GLY A 72 -17.36 -7.67 20.87
CA GLY A 72 -16.93 -8.91 20.22
C GLY A 72 -15.52 -8.84 19.63
N LEU A 73 -15.10 -7.65 19.16
CA LEU A 73 -13.79 -7.43 18.55
C LEU A 73 -12.67 -7.15 19.57
N ALA A 74 -13.02 -6.64 20.76
CA ALA A 74 -12.07 -6.24 21.78
C ALA A 74 -11.33 -7.43 22.42
N ARG A 75 -10.03 -7.25 22.67
CA ARG A 75 -9.17 -8.22 23.37
C ARG A 75 -8.84 -7.72 24.79
N PRO A 76 -8.37 -8.61 25.69
CA PRO A 76 -7.88 -8.18 27.00
C PRO A 76 -6.81 -7.08 26.88
N GLY A 77 -7.00 -5.96 27.57
CA GLY A 77 -6.14 -4.77 27.49
C GLY A 77 -6.68 -3.65 26.59
N ASP A 78 -7.65 -3.95 25.72
CA ASP A 78 -8.30 -2.93 24.90
C ASP A 78 -9.27 -2.06 25.72
N SER A 79 -9.62 -0.90 25.16
CA SER A 79 -10.69 -0.04 25.66
C SER A 79 -11.71 0.21 24.56
N ILE A 80 -13.00 0.19 24.91
CA ILE A 80 -14.08 0.59 24.01
C ILE A 80 -14.27 2.10 24.17
N VAL A 81 -14.14 2.86 23.09
CA VAL A 81 -14.30 4.31 23.08
C VAL A 81 -15.72 4.62 22.62
N LEU A 82 -16.52 5.18 23.51
CA LEU A 82 -17.86 5.67 23.19
C LEU A 82 -17.76 7.11 22.69
N MET A 83 -18.18 7.33 21.46
CA MET A 83 -18.28 8.64 20.82
C MET A 83 -19.69 9.21 21.00
N ARG A 84 -19.87 10.51 20.77
CA ARG A 84 -21.19 11.15 20.70
C ARG A 84 -21.34 11.86 19.37
N ASP A 85 -22.44 11.63 18.66
CA ASP A 85 -22.76 12.40 17.47
C ASP A 85 -23.29 13.79 17.88
N ALA A 86 -22.82 14.83 17.20
CA ALA A 86 -23.25 16.20 17.40
C ALA A 86 -24.66 16.51 16.85
N SER A 87 -25.18 15.71 15.90
CA SER A 87 -26.49 16.01 15.28
C SER A 87 -27.68 15.54 16.10
N ASP A 88 -27.63 14.34 16.67
CA ASP A 88 -28.76 13.70 17.35
C ASP A 88 -28.41 13.15 18.74
N GLY A 89 -27.13 13.20 19.13
CA GLY A 89 -26.62 12.69 20.39
C GLY A 89 -26.40 11.18 20.44
N VAL A 90 -26.75 10.43 19.38
CA VAL A 90 -26.56 8.99 19.27
C VAL A 90 -25.18 8.70 18.71
N GLY A 91 -24.32 8.08 19.51
CA GLY A 91 -22.92 7.89 19.24
C GLY A 91 -22.53 6.68 18.41
N HIS A 92 -21.21 6.44 18.39
CA HIS A 92 -20.56 5.25 17.80
C HIS A 92 -19.61 4.62 18.83
N ALA A 93 -19.31 3.33 18.67
CA ALA A 93 -18.37 2.62 19.54
C ALA A 93 -17.16 2.13 18.74
N LEU A 94 -15.95 2.41 19.25
CA LEU A 94 -14.68 2.02 18.63
C LEU A 94 -13.86 1.15 19.58
N VAL A 95 -12.94 0.33 19.04
CA VAL A 95 -11.98 -0.44 19.84
C VAL A 95 -10.63 0.24 19.80
N ARG A 96 -10.15 0.73 20.95
CA ARG A 96 -8.81 1.30 21.12
C ARG A 96 -7.86 0.26 21.71
N LYS A 97 -6.74 0.04 21.02
CA LYS A 97 -5.66 -0.87 21.43
C LYS A 97 -4.70 -0.20 22.43
N PRO A 98 -3.90 -0.98 23.18
CA PRO A 98 -2.93 -0.43 24.14
C PRO A 98 -1.88 0.49 23.52
N ASP A 99 -1.53 0.28 22.24
CA ASP A 99 -0.60 1.11 21.47
C ASP A 99 -1.17 2.48 21.07
N GLY A 100 -2.45 2.74 21.37
CA GLY A 100 -3.14 3.99 21.05
C GLY A 100 -3.92 3.95 19.73
N SER A 101 -3.71 2.93 18.90
CA SER A 101 -4.43 2.72 17.65
C SER A 101 -5.91 2.38 17.89
N VAL A 102 -6.72 2.62 16.86
CA VAL A 102 -8.17 2.46 16.90
C VAL A 102 -8.64 1.61 15.73
N VAL A 103 -9.62 0.75 15.97
CA VAL A 103 -10.31 -0.06 14.96
C VAL A 103 -11.81 0.23 15.05
N ASP A 104 -12.41 0.50 13.89
CA ASP A 104 -13.85 0.65 13.76
C ASP A 104 -14.50 -0.75 13.60
N PRO A 105 -15.45 -1.16 14.46
CA PRO A 105 -16.09 -2.46 14.35
C PRO A 105 -16.89 -2.67 13.05
N ASN A 106 -17.29 -1.60 12.35
CA ASN A 106 -17.90 -1.69 11.02
C ASN A 106 -16.85 -1.95 9.92
N HIS A 107 -15.57 -1.68 10.19
CA HIS A 107 -14.44 -1.93 9.30
C HIS A 107 -13.29 -2.60 10.06
N PRO A 108 -13.46 -3.85 10.52
CA PRO A 108 -12.54 -4.48 11.47
C PRO A 108 -11.14 -4.75 10.88
N THR A 109 -11.00 -4.69 9.56
CA THR A 109 -9.73 -4.84 8.83
C THR A 109 -8.96 -3.53 8.68
N VAL A 110 -9.59 -2.38 8.95
CA VAL A 110 -8.95 -1.06 8.84
C VAL A 110 -8.45 -0.62 10.20
N ARG A 111 -7.14 -0.33 10.26
CA ARG A 111 -6.47 0.17 11.47
C ARG A 111 -6.16 1.66 11.31
N TYR A 112 -6.49 2.44 12.34
CA TYR A 112 -6.13 3.84 12.48
C TYR A 112 -5.04 3.96 13.56
N GLU A 113 -3.93 4.64 13.27
CA GLU A 113 -2.83 4.79 14.20
C GLU A 113 -3.19 5.65 15.41
N THR A 114 -4.16 6.56 15.26
CA THR A 114 -4.68 7.36 16.38
C THR A 114 -6.19 7.56 16.29
N LEU A 115 -6.82 7.85 17.44
CA LEU A 115 -8.23 8.27 17.47
C LEU A 115 -8.48 9.55 16.67
N GLY A 116 -7.53 10.50 16.71
CA GLY A 116 -7.64 11.77 15.97
C GLY A 116 -7.71 11.55 14.46
N GLN A 117 -6.99 10.55 13.95
CA GLN A 117 -7.03 10.16 12.54
C GLN A 117 -8.42 9.67 12.13
N TRP A 118 -9.07 8.84 12.96
CA TRP A 118 -10.46 8.41 12.71
C TRP A 118 -11.45 9.58 12.80
N GLN A 119 -11.30 10.45 13.80
CA GLN A 119 -12.18 11.62 14.00
C GLN A 119 -12.07 12.65 12.87
N ALA A 120 -10.89 12.83 12.27
CA ALA A 120 -10.70 13.71 11.12
C ALA A 120 -11.56 13.27 9.92
N MET A 121 -11.79 11.96 9.77
CA MET A 121 -12.66 11.41 8.72
C MET A 121 -14.13 11.36 9.11
N HIS A 122 -14.44 11.47 10.42
CA HIS A 122 -15.80 11.42 10.94
C HIS A 122 -16.08 12.59 11.89
N PRO A 123 -16.06 13.85 11.38
CA PRO A 123 -16.08 15.06 12.21
C PRO A 123 -17.37 15.23 13.03
N ARG A 124 -18.45 14.51 12.69
CA ARG A 124 -19.71 14.48 13.45
C ARG A 124 -19.56 13.87 14.85
N TYR A 125 -18.57 12.98 15.03
CA TYR A 125 -18.35 12.27 16.28
C TYR A 125 -17.33 12.97 17.18
N SER A 126 -17.76 13.27 18.41
CA SER A 126 -16.98 14.02 19.39
C SER A 126 -17.09 13.41 20.79
N GLN A 127 -16.42 14.02 21.77
CA GLN A 127 -16.47 13.64 23.19
C GLN A 127 -16.13 12.17 23.48
N PRO A 128 -14.95 11.69 23.06
CA PRO A 128 -14.57 10.29 23.26
C PRO A 128 -14.46 9.96 24.75
N VAL A 129 -15.13 8.89 25.17
CA VAL A 129 -14.97 8.34 26.51
C VAL A 129 -14.52 6.89 26.46
N PRO A 130 -13.26 6.60 26.82
CA PRO A 130 -12.74 5.24 26.84
C PRO A 130 -13.24 4.49 28.08
N VAL A 131 -13.72 3.27 27.87
CA VAL A 131 -14.12 2.32 28.91
C VAL A 131 -13.31 1.04 28.72
N PRO A 132 -12.59 0.53 29.74
CA PRO A 132 -11.86 -0.72 29.62
C PRO A 132 -12.76 -1.86 29.14
N ALA A 133 -12.34 -2.61 28.12
CA ALA A 133 -13.16 -3.63 27.47
C ALA A 133 -13.66 -4.69 28.46
N GLY A 134 -12.83 -5.08 29.43
CA GLY A 134 -13.22 -6.02 30.48
C GLY A 134 -14.37 -5.53 31.36
N LYS A 135 -14.44 -4.22 31.66
CA LYS A 135 -15.58 -3.64 32.40
C LYS A 135 -16.85 -3.64 31.54
N MET A 136 -16.73 -3.32 30.25
CA MET A 136 -17.85 -3.33 29.33
C MET A 136 -18.44 -4.73 29.15
N GLN A 137 -17.57 -5.73 28.95
CA GLN A 137 -17.96 -7.13 28.81
C GLN A 137 -18.66 -7.67 30.06
N GLN A 138 -18.18 -7.28 31.26
CA GLN A 138 -18.81 -7.66 32.53
C GLN A 138 -20.24 -7.10 32.67
N VAL A 139 -20.49 -5.87 32.22
CA VAL A 139 -21.83 -5.26 32.25
C VAL A 139 -22.75 -5.89 31.20
N LEU A 140 -22.29 -5.99 29.95
CA LEU A 140 -23.15 -6.40 28.82
C LEU A 140 -23.46 -7.90 28.79
N SER A 141 -22.60 -8.74 29.38
CA SER A 141 -22.88 -10.17 29.59
C SER A 141 -23.95 -10.43 30.65
N THR A 142 -24.26 -9.45 31.51
CA THR A 142 -25.37 -9.52 32.46
C THR A 142 -26.62 -8.99 31.77
N PRO A 143 -27.78 -9.68 31.76
CA PRO A 143 -29.01 -9.15 31.12
C PRO A 143 -29.49 -7.81 31.72
N PRO A 144 -30.26 -7.00 30.95
CA PRO A 144 -30.86 -5.76 31.47
C PRO A 144 -31.68 -5.99 32.75
N GLY A 145 -31.47 -5.16 33.77
CA GLY A 145 -32.21 -5.23 35.04
C GLY A 145 -31.39 -4.81 36.27
N PRO A 146 -31.94 -4.98 37.49
CA PRO A 146 -31.34 -4.45 38.72
C PRO A 146 -29.91 -4.92 39.00
N GLN A 147 -29.56 -6.13 38.59
CA GLN A 147 -28.21 -6.68 38.73
C GLN A 147 -27.21 -5.94 37.84
N ARG A 148 -27.60 -5.60 36.61
CA ARG A 148 -26.78 -4.80 35.69
C ARG A 148 -26.62 -3.37 36.21
N GLU A 149 -27.68 -2.76 36.72
CA GLU A 149 -27.62 -1.42 37.33
C GLU A 149 -26.62 -1.36 38.49
N ALA A 150 -26.64 -2.37 39.37
CA ALA A 150 -25.69 -2.48 40.47
C ALA A 150 -24.24 -2.65 39.97
N LEU A 151 -24.03 -3.38 38.87
CA LEU A 151 -22.70 -3.52 38.23
C LEU A 151 -22.23 -2.21 37.60
N ILE A 152 -23.10 -1.47 36.90
CA ILE A 152 -22.79 -0.15 36.32
C ILE A 152 -22.31 0.79 37.42
N GLN A 153 -23.02 0.85 38.55
CA GLN A 153 -22.61 1.66 39.71
C GLN A 153 -21.29 1.19 40.32
N LYS A 154 -21.15 -0.12 40.58
CA LYS A 154 -19.95 -0.70 41.20
C LYS A 154 -18.68 -0.49 40.36
N LEU A 155 -18.80 -0.50 39.03
CA LEU A 155 -17.68 -0.35 38.10
C LEU A 155 -17.36 1.12 37.77
N GLY A 156 -18.16 2.06 38.30
CA GLY A 156 -18.01 3.50 38.09
C GLY A 156 -18.41 3.95 36.69
N LEU A 157 -19.34 3.23 36.02
CA LEU A 157 -19.74 3.48 34.64
C LEU A 157 -20.99 4.37 34.52
N SER A 158 -21.56 4.84 35.63
CA SER A 158 -22.78 5.66 35.60
C SER A 158 -22.68 6.89 34.71
N GLY A 159 -21.50 7.54 34.61
CA GLY A 159 -21.30 8.71 33.75
C GLY A 159 -21.20 8.42 32.24
N VAL A 160 -21.21 7.14 31.85
CA VAL A 160 -21.17 6.71 30.45
C VAL A 160 -22.35 5.81 30.07
N ALA A 161 -23.12 5.34 31.06
CA ALA A 161 -24.12 4.30 30.85
C ALA A 161 -25.34 4.79 30.03
N ASP A 162 -25.64 6.08 30.10
CA ASP A 162 -26.70 6.72 29.31
C ASP A 162 -26.28 7.06 27.87
N ARG A 163 -25.00 6.92 27.50
CA ARG A 163 -24.55 7.21 26.12
C ARG A 163 -25.17 6.21 25.16
N GLN A 164 -26.00 6.72 24.27
CA GLN A 164 -26.59 5.93 23.18
C GLN A 164 -25.57 5.65 22.09
N VAL A 165 -25.63 4.46 21.51
CA VAL A 165 -24.86 4.02 20.36
C VAL A 165 -25.84 3.56 19.29
N ALA A 166 -25.69 4.06 18.06
CA ALA A 166 -26.57 3.68 16.95
C ALA A 166 -26.39 2.20 16.58
N ASP A 167 -27.45 1.62 16.00
CA ASP A 167 -27.30 0.43 15.16
C ASP A 167 -26.28 0.72 14.05
N GLY A 168 -25.50 -0.30 13.68
CA GLY A 168 -24.46 -0.16 12.66
C GLY A 168 -25.03 0.38 11.36
N GLU A 169 -24.21 1.09 10.59
CA GLU A 169 -24.65 1.64 9.31
C GLU A 169 -25.24 0.53 8.43
N ARG A 170 -26.50 0.68 8.01
CA ARG A 170 -27.14 -0.25 7.06
C ARG A 170 -26.78 0.19 5.66
N TRP A 171 -26.10 -0.68 4.92
CA TRP A 171 -25.75 -0.45 3.53
C TRP A 171 -26.47 -1.45 2.63
N VAL A 172 -26.94 -0.97 1.48
CA VAL A 172 -27.58 -1.80 0.46
C VAL A 172 -26.96 -1.50 -0.90
N SER A 173 -27.06 -2.44 -1.83
CA SER A 173 -26.67 -2.24 -3.22
C SER A 173 -27.80 -2.65 -4.15
N PRO A 174 -28.03 -1.94 -5.27
CA PRO A 174 -28.99 -2.38 -6.27
C PRO A 174 -28.58 -3.73 -6.87
N ASP A 175 -29.54 -4.65 -7.02
CA ASP A 175 -29.33 -5.91 -7.74
C ASP A 175 -29.43 -5.74 -9.27
N ARG A 176 -29.90 -4.57 -9.70
CA ARG A 176 -30.14 -4.14 -11.08
C ARG A 176 -30.09 -2.62 -11.21
N ASN A 177 -30.22 -2.10 -12.42
CA ASN A 177 -30.34 -0.66 -12.61
C ASN A 177 -31.71 -0.17 -12.10
N ILE A 178 -31.70 0.81 -11.20
CA ILE A 178 -32.91 1.37 -10.56
C ILE A 178 -32.89 2.90 -10.59
N ASN A 179 -34.00 3.53 -10.20
CA ASN A 179 -34.08 4.99 -10.11
C ASN A 179 -34.08 5.44 -8.65
N LEU A 180 -33.25 6.44 -8.35
CA LEU A 180 -33.34 7.22 -7.13
C LEU A 180 -34.45 8.25 -7.27
N ARG A 181 -35.41 8.28 -6.34
CA ARG A 181 -36.61 9.14 -6.42
C ARG A 181 -36.67 10.20 -5.34
N SER A 182 -37.42 11.27 -5.60
CA SER A 182 -37.59 12.37 -4.66
C SER A 182 -38.42 12.03 -3.43
N ASP A 183 -39.28 11.02 -3.51
CA ASP A 183 -40.11 10.54 -2.40
C ASP A 183 -40.45 9.05 -2.56
N ALA A 184 -41.01 8.44 -1.52
CA ALA A 184 -41.40 7.03 -1.46
C ALA A 184 -42.59 6.72 -2.37
N GLY A 185 -42.33 6.45 -3.66
CA GLY A 185 -43.35 6.02 -4.61
C GLY A 185 -42.94 6.14 -6.07
N THR A 186 -43.63 5.40 -6.94
CA THR A 186 -43.34 5.37 -8.39
C THR A 186 -43.83 6.60 -9.15
N SER A 187 -44.72 7.40 -8.55
CA SER A 187 -45.26 8.65 -9.10
C SER A 187 -44.36 9.87 -8.89
N PHE A 188 -43.32 9.75 -8.06
CA PHE A 188 -42.43 10.87 -7.73
C PHE A 188 -41.27 11.01 -8.73
N GLY A 189 -40.70 12.20 -8.80
CA GLY A 189 -39.65 12.53 -9.76
C GLY A 189 -38.39 11.67 -9.60
N ILE A 190 -37.75 11.35 -10.72
CA ILE A 190 -36.45 10.66 -10.73
C ILE A 190 -35.37 11.72 -10.52
N ILE A 191 -34.56 11.54 -9.48
CA ILE A 191 -33.37 12.35 -9.21
C ILE A 191 -32.24 11.87 -10.12
N GLU A 192 -31.95 10.56 -10.09
CA GLU A 192 -30.82 9.95 -10.78
C GLU A 192 -31.07 8.45 -11.03
N GLY A 193 -30.36 7.86 -11.99
CA GLY A 193 -30.33 6.42 -12.22
C GLY A 193 -29.13 5.78 -11.54
N LEU A 194 -29.36 4.68 -10.81
CA LEU A 194 -28.34 3.89 -10.11
C LEU A 194 -28.09 2.58 -10.87
N VAL A 195 -26.85 2.09 -10.82
CA VAL A 195 -26.46 0.83 -11.46
C VAL A 195 -26.29 -0.30 -10.44
N ALA A 196 -26.34 -1.54 -10.93
CA ALA A 196 -26.12 -2.71 -10.08
C ALA A 196 -24.73 -2.62 -9.40
N GLY A 197 -24.70 -2.83 -8.08
CA GLY A 197 -23.47 -2.81 -7.28
C GLY A 197 -23.12 -1.47 -6.63
N ASP A 198 -23.82 -0.37 -6.95
CA ASP A 198 -23.66 0.91 -6.25
C ASP A 198 -23.84 0.74 -4.73
N LYS A 199 -23.03 1.43 -3.92
CA LYS A 199 -23.12 1.37 -2.45
C LYS A 199 -24.00 2.50 -1.94
N LEU A 200 -25.12 2.14 -1.32
CA LEU A 200 -26.13 3.08 -0.82
C LEU A 200 -26.22 2.99 0.69
N LYS A 201 -26.05 4.12 1.39
CA LYS A 201 -26.23 4.18 2.84
C LYS A 201 -27.71 4.38 3.14
N VAL A 202 -28.33 3.45 3.88
CA VAL A 202 -29.73 3.58 4.29
C VAL A 202 -29.80 4.54 5.47
N ILE A 203 -30.54 5.64 5.30
CA ILE A 203 -30.70 6.69 6.32
C ILE A 203 -32.11 6.71 6.92
N ASP A 204 -33.11 6.14 6.23
CA ASP A 204 -34.49 6.02 6.73
C ASP A 204 -35.26 4.96 5.91
N GLN A 205 -36.50 4.67 6.29
CA GLN A 205 -37.45 3.87 5.52
C GLN A 205 -38.89 4.37 5.72
N ASN A 206 -39.78 4.11 4.76
CA ASN A 206 -41.19 4.47 4.92
C ASN A 206 -41.87 3.57 5.98
N GLU A 207 -43.04 3.97 6.48
CA GLU A 207 -43.77 3.22 7.52
C GLU A 207 -44.04 1.74 7.14
N ALA A 208 -44.17 1.46 5.84
CA ALA A 208 -44.41 0.12 5.32
C ALA A 208 -43.13 -0.69 5.03
N GLY A 209 -41.93 -0.12 5.19
CA GLY A 209 -40.64 -0.76 4.90
C GLY A 209 -40.37 -1.08 3.42
N THR A 210 -41.24 -0.65 2.51
CA THR A 210 -41.16 -0.94 1.07
C THR A 210 -40.23 0.02 0.31
N TRP A 211 -39.94 1.18 0.91
CA TRP A 211 -39.04 2.18 0.35
C TRP A 211 -37.96 2.53 1.35
N LEU A 212 -36.72 2.50 0.89
CA LEU A 212 -35.55 2.91 1.65
C LEU A 212 -35.16 4.32 1.24
N LYS A 213 -34.99 5.20 2.21
CA LYS A 213 -34.31 6.48 2.00
C LYS A 213 -32.82 6.24 2.11
N VAL A 214 -32.09 6.62 1.06
CA VAL A 214 -30.66 6.36 0.93
C VAL A 214 -29.88 7.64 0.68
N GLU A 215 -28.62 7.63 1.07
CA GLU A 215 -27.62 8.64 0.79
C GLU A 215 -26.51 8.04 -0.09
N LEU A 216 -26.19 8.72 -1.18
CA LEU A 216 -25.08 8.40 -2.08
C LEU A 216 -23.77 8.98 -1.56
N ALA A 217 -22.64 8.47 -2.08
CA ALA A 217 -21.30 8.97 -1.72
C ALA A 217 -21.09 10.48 -1.99
N ASN A 218 -21.84 11.06 -2.93
CA ASN A 218 -21.82 12.48 -3.25
C ASN A 218 -22.73 13.34 -2.33
N GLY A 219 -23.38 12.73 -1.34
CA GLY A 219 -24.30 13.38 -0.40
C GLY A 219 -25.73 13.55 -0.92
N THR A 220 -26.02 13.11 -2.15
CA THR A 220 -27.39 13.12 -2.69
C THR A 220 -28.25 12.11 -1.95
N GLN A 221 -29.42 12.56 -1.49
CA GLN A 221 -30.40 11.72 -0.81
C GLN A 221 -31.63 11.49 -1.69
N GLY A 222 -32.21 10.31 -1.57
CA GLY A 222 -33.46 9.98 -2.25
C GLY A 222 -34.00 8.63 -1.81
N TRP A 223 -35.03 8.16 -2.52
CA TRP A 223 -35.75 6.94 -2.18
C TRP A 223 -35.57 5.87 -3.24
N VAL A 224 -35.33 4.63 -2.80
CA VAL A 224 -35.24 3.42 -3.64
C VAL A 224 -36.21 2.36 -3.14
N PHE A 225 -36.64 1.48 -4.05
CA PHE A 225 -37.54 0.39 -3.70
C PHE A 225 -36.75 -0.78 -3.11
N GLU A 226 -37.17 -1.26 -1.93
CA GLU A 226 -36.39 -2.19 -1.11
C GLU A 226 -36.13 -3.53 -1.82
N ASP A 227 -37.15 -4.10 -2.49
CA ASP A 227 -37.06 -5.39 -3.21
C ASP A 227 -36.00 -5.42 -4.34
N PHE A 228 -35.50 -4.27 -4.79
CA PHE A 228 -34.46 -4.18 -5.81
C PHE A 228 -33.07 -3.91 -5.21
N THR A 229 -32.94 -4.09 -3.90
CA THR A 229 -31.70 -3.92 -3.18
C THR A 229 -31.34 -5.19 -2.44
N GLN A 230 -30.05 -5.40 -2.22
CA GLN A 230 -29.52 -6.48 -1.41
C GLN A 230 -28.56 -5.91 -0.35
N PRO A 231 -28.48 -6.51 0.85
CA PRO A 231 -27.50 -6.11 1.85
C PRO A 231 -26.09 -6.08 1.28
N THR A 232 -25.32 -5.07 1.63
CA THR A 232 -23.89 -4.98 1.32
C THR A 232 -23.14 -4.46 2.52
N ASP A 233 -21.85 -4.75 2.58
CA ASP A 233 -20.95 -4.06 3.49
C ASP A 233 -20.78 -2.59 3.09
N ALA A 234 -20.53 -1.76 4.10
CA ALA A 234 -20.12 -0.38 3.93
C ALA A 234 -18.88 -0.32 3.02
N PRO A 235 -18.78 0.67 2.11
CA PRO A 235 -17.56 0.90 1.36
C PRO A 235 -16.40 1.11 2.34
N PRO A 236 -15.19 0.60 2.04
CA PRO A 236 -14.06 0.81 2.92
C PRO A 236 -13.86 2.32 3.14
N PRO A 237 -13.57 2.75 4.37
CA PRO A 237 -13.32 4.15 4.66
C PRO A 237 -12.14 4.61 3.80
N PRO A 238 -12.10 5.89 3.40
CA PRO A 238 -10.95 6.43 2.71
C PRO A 238 -9.69 6.15 3.55
N PRO A 239 -8.56 5.79 2.91
CA PRO A 239 -7.32 5.61 3.64
C PRO A 239 -7.03 6.90 4.40
N PRO A 240 -6.60 6.79 5.66
CA PRO A 240 -6.40 7.99 6.44
C PRO A 240 -5.33 8.88 5.81
N PRO A 241 -5.40 10.21 6.02
CA PRO A 241 -4.41 11.11 5.44
C PRO A 241 -3.02 10.68 5.89
N LEU A 242 -2.12 10.50 4.92
CA LEU A 242 -0.73 10.17 5.18
C LEU A 242 -0.12 11.30 6.03
N PRO A 243 0.79 10.99 6.98
CA PRO A 243 1.49 12.02 7.72
C PRO A 243 2.22 12.96 6.74
N PRO A 244 2.41 14.24 7.10
CA PRO A 244 3.24 15.15 6.31
C PRO A 244 4.61 14.52 6.05
N TYR A 245 5.15 14.73 4.84
CA TYR A 245 6.52 14.32 4.57
C TYR A 245 7.46 15.11 5.50
N GLU A 246 8.24 14.41 6.31
CA GLU A 246 9.28 15.00 7.13
C GLU A 246 10.60 14.91 6.34
N SER A 247 11.14 16.08 5.96
CA SER A 247 12.42 16.13 5.24
C SER A 247 13.55 15.56 6.11
N PRO A 248 14.40 14.67 5.55
CA PRO A 248 15.60 14.22 6.23
C PRO A 248 16.70 15.31 6.23
N VAL A 249 16.54 16.39 5.47
CA VAL A 249 17.52 17.47 5.30
C VAL A 249 17.38 18.47 6.46
N PRO A 250 18.46 18.75 7.20
CA PRO A 250 18.47 19.81 8.21
C PRO A 250 18.06 21.17 7.62
N ALA A 251 17.24 21.93 8.36
CA ALA A 251 16.71 23.22 7.90
C ALA A 251 17.79 24.23 7.45
N TRP A 252 18.99 24.17 8.04
CA TRP A 252 20.08 25.07 7.64
C TRP A 252 20.65 24.75 6.25
N LEU A 253 20.66 23.46 5.85
CA LEU A 253 21.07 23.02 4.52
C LEU A 253 20.00 23.37 3.50
N ALA A 254 18.73 23.05 3.80
CA ALA A 254 17.59 23.36 2.93
C ALA A 254 17.50 24.89 2.64
N ASN A 255 17.72 25.72 3.66
CA ASN A 255 17.66 27.18 3.55
C ASN A 255 19.00 27.84 3.12
N GLY A 256 20.07 27.05 2.95
CA GLY A 256 21.40 27.57 2.61
C GLY A 256 22.04 28.48 3.67
N THR A 257 21.61 28.41 4.94
CA THR A 257 22.08 29.24 6.05
C THR A 257 23.35 28.67 6.70
N ASN A 258 23.83 29.30 7.77
CA ASN A 258 24.92 28.74 8.57
C ASN A 258 24.45 27.53 9.37
N PRO A 259 25.33 26.54 9.60
CA PRO A 259 25.06 25.46 10.55
C PRO A 259 24.81 26.02 11.96
N PRO A 260 23.93 25.39 12.77
CA PRO A 260 23.62 25.85 14.11
C PRO A 260 24.83 25.79 15.06
N GLU A 261 25.79 24.90 14.82
CA GLU A 261 27.03 24.77 15.57
C GLU A 261 28.08 25.84 15.24
N ILE A 262 27.91 26.60 14.15
CA ILE A 262 28.81 27.69 13.76
C ILE A 262 28.13 29.03 14.02
N GLU A 263 28.68 29.77 14.97
CA GLU A 263 28.29 31.14 15.28
C GLU A 263 28.27 32.04 14.03
N VAL A 264 27.20 32.82 13.84
CA VAL A 264 26.98 33.65 12.63
C VAL A 264 28.15 34.60 12.36
N HIS A 265 28.75 35.17 13.41
CA HIS A 265 29.88 36.09 13.29
C HIS A 265 31.18 35.41 12.84
N VAL A 266 31.30 34.09 13.03
CA VAL A 266 32.39 33.25 12.49
C VAL A 266 32.06 32.88 11.05
N TRP A 267 30.83 32.41 10.80
CA TRP A 267 30.36 32.01 9.47
C TRP A 267 30.54 33.11 8.42
N THR A 268 30.15 34.33 8.77
CA THR A 268 30.25 35.51 7.89
C THR A 268 31.68 35.93 7.55
N LYS A 269 32.68 35.46 8.31
CA LYS A 269 34.10 35.70 8.03
C LYS A 269 34.75 34.61 7.18
N LEU A 270 34.09 33.46 7.01
CA LEU A 270 34.58 32.40 6.14
C LEU A 270 34.52 32.82 4.68
N SER A 271 35.52 32.38 3.91
CA SER A 271 35.49 32.53 2.45
C SER A 271 34.26 31.82 1.88
N GLN A 272 33.85 32.18 0.66
CA GLN A 272 32.76 31.46 -0.02
C GLN A 272 33.10 29.97 -0.17
N ALA A 273 34.32 29.65 -0.58
CA ALA A 273 34.79 28.28 -0.72
C ALA A 273 34.69 27.47 0.58
N ALA A 274 35.10 28.04 1.71
CA ALA A 274 35.00 27.37 3.01
C ALA A 274 33.54 27.15 3.45
N ARG A 275 32.63 28.09 3.12
CA ARG A 275 31.20 27.91 3.38
C ARG A 275 30.58 26.84 2.49
N ASP A 276 31.03 26.72 1.25
CA ASP A 276 30.56 25.70 0.31
C ASP A 276 31.07 24.31 0.68
N GLU A 277 32.30 24.19 1.18
CA GLU A 277 32.85 22.96 1.75
C GLU A 277 32.03 22.46 2.95
N VAL A 278 31.74 23.34 3.92
CA VAL A 278 30.90 22.98 5.08
C VAL A 278 29.49 22.53 4.66
N ARG A 279 28.91 23.14 3.61
CA ARG A 279 27.61 22.70 3.10
C ARG A 279 27.70 21.35 2.42
N LEU A 280 28.75 21.11 1.63
CA LEU A 280 28.97 19.83 0.97
C LEU A 280 29.14 18.70 2.00
N ASP A 281 29.94 18.92 3.05
CA ASP A 281 30.08 17.98 4.18
C ASP A 281 28.72 17.69 4.84
N GLY A 282 27.88 18.72 4.99
CA GLY A 282 26.51 18.57 5.50
C GLY A 282 25.63 17.70 4.59
N TRP A 283 25.73 17.88 3.27
CA TRP A 283 25.03 17.04 2.29
C TRP A 283 25.55 15.60 2.27
N GLU A 284 26.86 15.39 2.36
CA GLU A 284 27.46 14.06 2.48
C GLU A 284 26.97 13.34 3.74
N ALA A 285 26.86 14.05 4.87
CA ALA A 285 26.31 13.49 6.10
C ALA A 285 24.83 13.09 5.97
N VAL A 286 24.04 13.86 5.22
CA VAL A 286 22.64 13.49 4.90
C VAL A 286 22.60 12.23 4.05
N VAL A 287 23.35 12.19 2.94
CA VAL A 287 23.41 11.05 2.02
C VAL A 287 23.91 9.79 2.74
N ALA A 288 24.99 9.87 3.52
CA ALA A 288 25.54 8.74 4.25
C ALA A 288 24.56 8.18 5.31
N LYS A 289 23.67 9.03 5.84
CA LYS A 289 22.63 8.63 6.80
C LYS A 289 21.45 7.94 6.11
N THR A 290 21.04 8.42 4.95
CA THR A 290 19.91 7.85 4.19
C THR A 290 20.32 6.64 3.36
N TRP A 291 21.59 6.57 2.95
CA TRP A 291 22.18 5.50 2.17
C TRP A 291 23.45 4.97 2.85
N PRO A 292 23.31 4.19 3.94
CA PRO A 292 24.45 3.68 4.70
C PRO A 292 25.29 2.73 3.85
N MET A 293 26.58 2.65 4.18
CA MET A 293 27.51 1.74 3.52
C MET A 293 26.97 0.29 3.58
N PRO A 294 26.88 -0.40 2.43
CA PRO A 294 26.47 -1.80 2.41
C PRO A 294 27.40 -2.70 3.24
N GLU A 295 26.87 -3.85 3.67
CA GLU A 295 27.69 -4.85 4.35
C GLU A 295 28.83 -5.33 3.43
N PHE A 296 30.05 -5.33 3.97
CA PHE A 296 31.23 -5.71 3.22
C PHE A 296 31.44 -7.23 3.27
N ASP A 297 31.37 -7.89 2.12
CA ASP A 297 31.79 -9.28 1.94
C ASP A 297 33.23 -9.36 1.41
N VAL A 298 34.14 -9.90 2.24
CA VAL A 298 35.56 -10.10 1.90
C VAL A 298 35.78 -11.04 0.70
N ASN A 299 34.83 -11.95 0.47
CA ASN A 299 34.83 -12.90 -0.65
C ASN A 299 33.95 -12.41 -1.81
N GLY A 300 33.34 -11.23 -1.66
CA GLY A 300 32.52 -10.61 -2.69
C GLY A 300 33.34 -10.21 -3.93
N PRO A 301 32.65 -9.95 -5.05
CA PRO A 301 33.29 -9.44 -6.26
C PRO A 301 33.95 -8.08 -5.99
N PRO A 302 35.01 -7.72 -6.74
CA PRO A 302 35.59 -6.37 -6.66
C PRO A 302 34.57 -5.30 -7.04
N PRO A 303 34.70 -4.09 -6.50
CA PRO A 303 34.06 -2.91 -7.10
C PRO A 303 34.45 -2.79 -8.58
N PRO A 304 33.55 -2.35 -9.48
CA PRO A 304 33.83 -2.27 -10.92
C PRO A 304 35.03 -1.39 -11.31
N SER A 305 35.38 -0.42 -10.48
CA SER A 305 36.55 0.45 -10.61
C SER A 305 37.88 -0.25 -10.30
N VAL A 306 37.84 -1.46 -9.73
CA VAL A 306 39.01 -2.18 -9.22
C VAL A 306 39.31 -3.38 -10.10
N ASP A 307 40.55 -3.45 -10.61
CA ASP A 307 41.00 -4.59 -11.40
C ASP A 307 40.89 -5.91 -10.58
N PRO A 308 40.22 -6.96 -11.10
CA PRO A 308 40.06 -8.22 -10.38
C PRO A 308 41.37 -8.88 -9.95
N LEU A 309 42.46 -8.71 -10.71
CA LEU A 309 43.78 -9.20 -10.32
C LEU A 309 44.29 -8.44 -9.11
N VAL A 310 44.14 -7.13 -9.05
CA VAL A 310 44.52 -6.34 -7.88
C VAL A 310 43.69 -6.76 -6.67
N TRP A 311 42.37 -6.87 -6.82
CA TRP A 311 41.45 -7.29 -5.75
C TRP A 311 41.84 -8.63 -5.14
N ASN A 312 42.14 -9.62 -5.98
CA ASN A 312 42.46 -10.97 -5.52
C ASN A 312 43.79 -11.07 -4.75
N HIS A 313 44.69 -10.08 -4.89
CA HIS A 313 45.96 -10.03 -4.17
C HIS A 313 45.94 -9.10 -2.95
N LEU A 314 44.85 -8.35 -2.72
CA LEU A 314 44.72 -7.50 -1.54
C LEU A 314 44.43 -8.33 -0.28
N PRO A 315 45.06 -8.00 0.87
CA PRO A 315 44.64 -8.56 2.15
C PRO A 315 43.23 -8.08 2.51
N PRO A 316 42.48 -8.80 3.38
CA PRO A 316 41.13 -8.43 3.79
C PRO A 316 40.95 -6.97 4.21
N GLU A 317 41.88 -6.45 5.03
CA GLU A 317 41.91 -5.05 5.48
C GLU A 317 42.00 -4.07 4.29
N GLY A 318 42.83 -4.40 3.29
CA GLY A 318 43.00 -3.57 2.09
C GLY A 318 41.74 -3.56 1.21
N LYS A 319 41.07 -4.70 1.07
CA LYS A 319 39.78 -4.80 0.37
C LYS A 319 38.70 -3.97 1.06
N GLN A 320 38.64 -4.02 2.38
CA GLN A 320 37.66 -3.27 3.17
C GLN A 320 37.91 -1.75 3.10
N SER A 321 39.17 -1.31 3.17
CA SER A 321 39.51 0.11 3.00
C SER A 321 39.13 0.62 1.62
N LEU A 322 39.47 -0.13 0.55
CA LEU A 322 39.13 0.25 -0.82
C LEU A 322 37.62 0.31 -1.03
N PHE A 323 36.87 -0.68 -0.52
CA PHE A 323 35.41 -0.67 -0.58
C PHE A 323 34.81 0.57 0.10
N ARG A 324 35.35 0.97 1.26
CA ARG A 324 34.93 2.17 1.97
C ARG A 324 35.27 3.45 1.21
N GLU A 325 36.45 3.53 0.62
CA GLU A 325 36.88 4.68 -0.20
C GLU A 325 35.96 4.87 -1.42
N GLU A 326 35.63 3.78 -2.11
CA GLU A 326 34.69 3.80 -3.24
C GLU A 326 33.28 4.20 -2.81
N TRP A 327 32.79 3.67 -1.68
CA TRP A 327 31.49 4.10 -1.15
C TRP A 327 31.49 5.59 -0.79
N GLN A 328 32.56 6.11 -0.16
CA GLN A 328 32.68 7.54 0.15
C GLN A 328 32.74 8.41 -1.10
N ALA A 329 33.43 7.97 -2.15
CA ALA A 329 33.43 8.67 -3.45
C ALA A 329 32.02 8.72 -4.06
N ALA A 330 31.24 7.66 -3.93
CA ALA A 330 29.83 7.62 -4.34
C ALA A 330 28.96 8.61 -3.54
N VAL A 331 29.15 8.67 -2.22
CA VAL A 331 28.47 9.63 -1.34
C VAL A 331 28.82 11.06 -1.75
N HIS A 332 30.08 11.36 -2.03
CA HIS A 332 30.53 12.67 -2.49
C HIS A 332 29.92 13.08 -3.83
N GLU A 333 29.85 12.16 -4.81
CA GLU A 333 29.20 12.40 -6.11
C GLU A 333 27.71 12.70 -5.93
N HIS A 334 27.01 11.88 -5.14
CA HIS A 334 25.58 12.06 -4.86
C HIS A 334 25.30 13.38 -4.13
N ALA A 335 26.06 13.68 -3.08
CA ALA A 335 25.96 14.93 -2.33
C ALA A 335 26.24 16.15 -3.23
N SER A 336 27.22 16.05 -4.14
CA SER A 336 27.50 17.09 -5.12
C SER A 336 26.33 17.34 -6.06
N LEU A 337 25.62 16.30 -6.51
CA LEU A 337 24.44 16.43 -7.38
C LEU A 337 23.26 17.10 -6.64
N LEU A 338 23.04 16.74 -5.38
CA LEU A 338 22.00 17.36 -4.53
C LEU A 338 22.33 18.82 -4.18
N PHE A 339 23.60 19.10 -3.89
CA PHE A 339 24.04 20.43 -3.46
C PHE A 339 24.17 21.42 -4.61
N LYS A 340 24.85 21.03 -5.70
CA LYS A 340 25.17 21.92 -6.83
C LYS A 340 24.04 21.98 -7.86
N GLY A 341 23.07 21.09 -7.75
CA GLY A 341 22.00 20.92 -8.72
C GLY A 341 22.42 20.06 -9.92
N VAL A 342 21.41 19.63 -10.67
CA VAL A 342 21.58 18.75 -11.83
C VAL A 342 21.55 19.60 -13.11
N PRO A 343 22.45 19.39 -14.08
CA PRO A 343 22.38 20.07 -15.37
C PRO A 343 21.05 19.85 -16.10
N GLU A 344 20.60 20.83 -16.88
CA GLU A 344 19.40 20.73 -17.71
C GLU A 344 19.49 19.51 -18.66
N GLY A 345 18.43 18.70 -18.69
CA GLY A 345 18.38 17.47 -19.47
C GLY A 345 19.10 16.29 -18.81
N GLY A 346 19.50 16.43 -17.54
CA GLY A 346 20.01 15.37 -16.69
C GLY A 346 21.42 14.90 -17.00
N VAL A 347 21.99 14.18 -16.05
CA VAL A 347 23.36 13.65 -16.09
C VAL A 347 23.34 12.15 -15.87
N ARG A 348 24.26 11.44 -16.53
CA ARG A 348 24.50 10.04 -16.23
C ARG A 348 25.20 9.95 -14.88
N VAL A 349 24.84 8.96 -14.08
CA VAL A 349 25.62 8.59 -12.90
C VAL A 349 26.81 7.74 -13.35
N ASP A 350 28.02 8.20 -13.06
CA ASP A 350 29.23 7.50 -13.48
C ASP A 350 29.79 6.61 -12.36
N HIS A 351 29.55 6.94 -11.07
CA HIS A 351 30.03 6.10 -9.97
C HIS A 351 29.30 4.74 -9.91
N PRO A 352 30.01 3.59 -9.93
CA PRO A 352 29.39 2.27 -9.92
C PRO A 352 28.57 1.92 -8.68
N PHE A 353 28.88 2.52 -7.53
CA PHE A 353 28.04 2.37 -6.33
C PHE A 353 26.70 3.12 -6.46
N LEU A 354 26.68 4.24 -7.21
CA LEU A 354 25.54 5.14 -7.26
C LEU A 354 24.63 4.88 -8.47
N GLY A 355 25.15 4.46 -9.62
CA GLY A 355 24.35 4.06 -10.78
C GLY A 355 24.50 2.58 -11.09
N THR A 356 23.67 1.98 -11.95
CA THR A 356 23.97 0.64 -12.51
C THR A 356 25.35 0.73 -13.20
N ASP A 357 26.43 0.19 -12.67
CA ASP A 357 26.71 -1.16 -12.10
C ASP A 357 26.47 -1.48 -10.60
N SER A 358 25.62 -0.74 -9.89
CA SER A 358 25.23 -1.03 -8.49
C SER A 358 24.32 -2.26 -8.39
N SER A 359 24.88 -3.42 -8.75
CA SER A 359 24.53 -4.64 -8.07
C SER A 359 25.36 -4.64 -6.79
N LEU A 360 24.73 -4.88 -5.65
CA LEU A 360 25.45 -5.51 -4.55
C LEU A 360 25.79 -6.97 -4.94
N GLY A 361 26.56 -7.14 -6.02
CA GLY A 361 27.18 -8.39 -6.44
C GLY A 361 26.35 -9.36 -7.28
N ARG A 362 25.35 -8.92 -8.05
CA ARG A 362 24.62 -9.79 -9.01
C ARG A 362 24.37 -9.09 -10.34
N GLY A 363 25.33 -9.24 -11.24
CA GLY A 363 25.27 -8.80 -12.63
C GLY A 363 26.62 -8.27 -13.13
N LYS A 364 26.98 -8.51 -14.40
CA LYS A 364 28.20 -7.95 -15.00
C LYS A 364 27.88 -6.65 -15.75
N VAL A 365 28.80 -5.67 -15.69
CA VAL A 365 28.80 -4.52 -16.60
C VAL A 365 28.66 -5.03 -18.03
N ASP A 366 27.74 -4.44 -18.81
CA ASP A 366 27.47 -4.84 -20.19
C ASP A 366 26.94 -6.28 -20.39
N GLN A 367 26.43 -6.97 -19.36
CA GLN A 367 25.85 -8.31 -19.52
C GLN A 367 24.77 -8.39 -20.61
N TRP A 368 24.01 -7.32 -20.81
CA TRP A 368 23.02 -7.21 -21.89
C TRP A 368 23.62 -7.32 -23.29
N ARG A 369 24.90 -6.94 -23.49
CA ARG A 369 25.56 -6.95 -24.80
C ARG A 369 25.69 -8.34 -25.39
N GLU A 370 25.74 -9.36 -24.53
CA GLU A 370 25.72 -10.77 -24.96
C GLU A 370 24.50 -11.07 -25.84
N PHE A 371 23.37 -10.43 -25.54
CA PHE A 371 22.11 -10.62 -26.24
C PHE A 371 21.73 -9.41 -27.11
N ALA A 372 22.63 -8.47 -27.36
CA ALA A 372 22.30 -7.30 -28.18
C ALA A 372 22.05 -7.70 -29.64
N VAL A 373 21.03 -7.09 -30.27
CA VAL A 373 20.72 -7.36 -31.69
C VAL A 373 21.91 -7.03 -32.60
N ASN A 374 22.68 -6.00 -32.27
CA ASN A 374 23.96 -5.63 -32.86
C ASN A 374 24.86 -4.98 -31.79
N PRO A 375 26.19 -4.95 -31.97
CA PRO A 375 27.14 -4.41 -30.97
C PRO A 375 26.88 -2.96 -30.51
N ASN A 376 26.23 -2.14 -31.35
CA ASN A 376 25.93 -0.73 -31.07
C ASN A 376 24.44 -0.47 -30.80
N SER A 377 23.65 -1.51 -30.54
CA SER A 377 22.22 -1.36 -30.27
C SER A 377 21.98 -0.78 -28.87
N ALA A 378 20.84 -0.12 -28.69
CA ALA A 378 20.34 0.24 -27.36
C ALA A 378 20.20 -1.03 -26.49
N ALA A 379 20.37 -0.90 -25.18
CA ALA A 379 20.43 -2.04 -24.27
C ALA A 379 19.12 -2.84 -24.19
N GLN A 380 17.98 -2.19 -24.39
CA GLN A 380 16.68 -2.86 -24.50
C GLN A 380 16.47 -3.57 -25.86
N TYR A 381 17.40 -3.43 -26.82
CA TYR A 381 17.29 -4.07 -28.14
C TYR A 381 17.98 -5.43 -28.11
N LEU A 382 17.20 -6.45 -27.73
CA LEU A 382 17.71 -7.78 -27.42
C LEU A 382 17.28 -8.83 -28.45
N ASN A 383 18.15 -9.82 -28.65
CA ASN A 383 17.94 -11.02 -29.43
C ASN A 383 17.39 -12.12 -28.51
N LEU A 384 16.06 -12.26 -28.49
CA LEU A 384 15.40 -13.22 -27.61
C LEU A 384 15.65 -14.68 -28.03
N HIS A 385 15.99 -14.93 -29.29
CA HIS A 385 16.42 -16.26 -29.72
C HIS A 385 17.71 -16.71 -29.03
N GLN A 386 18.71 -15.82 -28.95
CA GLN A 386 19.96 -16.12 -28.24
C GLN A 386 19.74 -16.27 -26.73
N MET A 387 18.79 -15.54 -26.18
CA MET A 387 18.54 -15.47 -24.74
C MET A 387 17.63 -16.59 -24.22
N LEU A 388 16.54 -16.90 -24.95
CA LEU A 388 15.48 -17.84 -24.54
C LEU A 388 15.42 -19.11 -25.40
N GLY A 389 16.20 -19.18 -26.48
CA GLY A 389 16.37 -20.36 -27.33
C GLY A 389 15.52 -20.39 -28.61
N ASP A 390 15.45 -21.59 -29.21
CA ASP A 390 14.72 -21.84 -30.45
C ASP A 390 13.22 -21.49 -30.34
N GLY A 391 12.68 -20.84 -31.37
CA GLY A 391 11.26 -20.44 -31.44
C GLY A 391 10.97 -19.00 -30.98
N TRP A 392 11.95 -18.31 -30.41
CA TRP A 392 11.87 -16.90 -30.06
C TRP A 392 12.40 -15.99 -31.18
N ARG A 393 11.90 -14.76 -31.24
CA ARG A 393 12.34 -13.76 -32.24
C ARG A 393 13.79 -13.32 -32.03
N THR A 394 14.48 -13.03 -33.12
CA THR A 394 15.90 -12.63 -33.13
C THR A 394 16.13 -11.14 -32.83
N SER A 395 15.07 -10.32 -32.75
CA SER A 395 15.21 -8.89 -32.46
C SER A 395 13.96 -8.36 -31.78
N HIS A 396 14.10 -7.82 -30.57
CA HIS A 396 13.04 -7.13 -29.84
C HIS A 396 13.43 -5.71 -29.46
N LYS A 397 12.49 -4.76 -29.54
CA LYS A 397 12.77 -3.32 -29.31
C LYS A 397 11.94 -2.66 -28.20
N ASN A 398 10.90 -3.32 -27.73
CA ASN A 398 9.92 -2.78 -26.79
C ASN A 398 10.04 -3.42 -25.39
N LEU A 399 11.25 -3.53 -24.84
CA LEU A 399 11.51 -4.24 -23.57
C LEU A 399 11.63 -3.32 -22.35
N CYS A 400 11.49 -2.00 -22.51
CA CYS A 400 11.64 -1.06 -21.40
C CYS A 400 10.79 -1.39 -20.17
N GLY A 401 9.54 -1.83 -20.34
CA GLY A 401 8.65 -2.17 -19.23
C GLY A 401 9.18 -3.35 -18.39
N PRO A 402 9.31 -4.56 -18.97
CA PRO A 402 9.83 -5.72 -18.25
C PRO A 402 11.22 -5.50 -17.66
N LEU A 403 12.09 -4.77 -18.34
CA LEU A 403 13.43 -4.45 -17.85
C LEU A 403 13.40 -3.46 -16.67
N ALA A 404 12.54 -2.44 -16.71
CA ALA A 404 12.37 -1.50 -15.59
C ALA A 404 11.79 -2.20 -14.35
N VAL A 405 10.80 -3.07 -14.54
CA VAL A 405 10.20 -3.88 -13.45
C VAL A 405 11.20 -4.91 -12.90
N GLY A 406 11.93 -5.61 -13.77
CA GLY A 406 13.00 -6.51 -13.33
C GLY A 406 14.07 -5.79 -12.52
N ALA A 407 14.53 -4.64 -13.01
CA ALA A 407 15.55 -3.83 -12.34
C ALA A 407 15.06 -3.28 -10.99
N SER A 408 13.76 -3.00 -10.83
CA SER A 408 13.19 -2.55 -9.56
C SER A 408 13.22 -3.67 -8.49
N MET A 409 13.10 -4.93 -8.93
CA MET A 409 13.23 -6.13 -8.09
C MET A 409 14.69 -6.61 -7.92
N GLY A 410 15.66 -5.94 -8.55
CA GLY A 410 17.07 -6.34 -8.53
C GLY A 410 17.39 -7.57 -9.39
N LEU A 411 16.54 -7.88 -10.37
CA LEU A 411 16.76 -8.99 -11.30
C LEU A 411 17.66 -8.58 -12.47
N PRO A 412 18.59 -9.44 -12.92
CA PRO A 412 19.29 -9.24 -14.17
C PRO A 412 18.34 -9.38 -15.38
N PRO A 413 18.70 -8.86 -16.57
CA PRO A 413 17.81 -8.83 -17.73
C PRO A 413 17.23 -10.20 -18.15
N ASP A 414 18.01 -11.27 -18.07
CA ASP A 414 17.59 -12.64 -18.39
C ASP A 414 16.53 -13.16 -17.43
N GLU A 415 16.76 -13.01 -16.12
CA GLU A 415 15.78 -13.38 -15.11
C GLU A 415 14.51 -12.52 -15.19
N ALA A 416 14.65 -11.22 -15.47
CA ALA A 416 13.53 -10.32 -15.66
C ALA A 416 12.63 -10.73 -16.83
N LEU A 417 13.22 -11.06 -17.99
CA LEU A 417 12.44 -11.47 -19.16
C LEU A 417 11.88 -12.88 -19.01
N ALA A 418 12.57 -13.77 -18.30
CA ALA A 418 12.02 -15.08 -17.96
C ALA A 418 10.81 -14.97 -17.02
N LEU A 419 10.90 -14.11 -16.00
CA LEU A 419 9.77 -13.81 -15.10
C LEU A 419 8.59 -13.20 -15.88
N PHE A 420 8.84 -12.22 -16.75
CA PHE A 420 7.79 -11.62 -17.56
C PHE A 420 7.13 -12.65 -18.48
N LYS A 421 7.91 -13.50 -19.15
CA LYS A 421 7.39 -14.57 -20.01
C LYS A 421 6.37 -15.46 -19.28
N ASP A 422 6.61 -15.73 -18.00
CA ASP A 422 5.79 -16.65 -17.21
C ASP A 422 4.68 -15.95 -16.41
N SER A 423 4.56 -14.61 -16.49
CA SER A 423 3.66 -13.83 -15.64
C SER A 423 2.18 -13.90 -16.00
N ASP A 424 1.83 -14.01 -17.29
CA ASP A 424 0.43 -14.03 -17.76
C ASP A 424 0.23 -15.08 -18.88
N GLY A 425 0.93 -16.21 -18.74
CA GLY A 425 0.83 -17.34 -19.66
C GLY A 425 1.05 -16.96 -21.12
N ALA A 426 0.05 -17.20 -21.97
CA ALA A 426 0.16 -16.94 -23.41
C ALA A 426 0.26 -15.44 -23.75
N THR A 427 -0.30 -14.54 -22.93
CA THR A 427 -0.29 -13.09 -23.21
C THR A 427 1.14 -12.55 -23.23
N SER A 428 1.89 -12.73 -22.13
CA SER A 428 3.27 -12.24 -22.02
C SER A 428 4.19 -12.89 -23.03
N ALA A 429 4.05 -14.21 -23.26
CA ALA A 429 4.81 -14.92 -24.27
C ALA A 429 4.52 -14.39 -25.69
N ASN A 430 3.27 -14.05 -26.02
CA ASN A 430 2.89 -13.48 -27.30
C ASN A 430 3.40 -12.04 -27.46
N LEU A 431 3.42 -11.23 -26.40
CA LEU A 431 4.02 -9.89 -26.42
C LEU A 431 5.52 -9.97 -26.73
N LEU A 432 6.25 -10.85 -26.04
CA LEU A 432 7.67 -11.08 -26.28
C LEU A 432 7.93 -11.63 -27.69
N ASN A 433 7.20 -12.65 -28.14
CA ASN A 433 7.49 -13.24 -29.45
C ASN A 433 6.95 -12.41 -30.63
N GLY A 434 5.85 -11.69 -30.43
CA GLY A 434 5.23 -10.79 -31.41
C GLY A 434 5.91 -9.42 -31.47
N GLY A 435 6.65 -9.03 -30.43
CA GLY A 435 7.30 -7.74 -30.35
C GLY A 435 6.42 -6.58 -29.92
N GLY A 436 5.36 -6.88 -29.17
CA GLY A 436 4.42 -5.90 -28.63
C GLY A 436 5.05 -4.98 -27.60
N THR A 437 4.33 -3.92 -27.27
CA THR A 437 4.64 -3.01 -26.15
C THR A 437 3.84 -3.44 -24.93
N THR A 438 4.42 -3.30 -23.74
CA THR A 438 3.71 -3.55 -22.47
C THR A 438 2.92 -2.32 -22.02
N ASP A 439 1.75 -2.55 -21.44
CA ASP A 439 1.01 -1.57 -20.66
C ASP A 439 1.13 -1.81 -19.14
N ASN A 440 0.43 -1.00 -18.36
CA ASN A 440 0.44 -1.08 -16.90
C ASN A 440 -0.13 -2.40 -16.37
N ALA A 441 -1.12 -3.00 -17.03
CA ALA A 441 -1.70 -4.28 -16.59
C ALA A 441 -0.67 -5.41 -16.79
N ASP A 442 0.01 -5.44 -17.94
CA ASP A 442 1.07 -6.43 -18.22
C ASP A 442 2.17 -6.40 -17.15
N LEU A 443 2.59 -5.19 -16.74
CA LEU A 443 3.64 -4.98 -15.75
C LEU A 443 3.18 -5.30 -14.32
N MET A 444 1.91 -5.06 -13.99
CA MET A 444 1.33 -5.48 -12.70
C MET A 444 1.31 -7.00 -12.56
N GLN A 445 0.96 -7.74 -13.63
CA GLN A 445 1.01 -9.21 -13.63
C GLN A 445 2.43 -9.73 -13.36
N MET A 446 3.45 -9.04 -13.87
CA MET A 446 4.85 -9.40 -13.61
C MET A 446 5.21 -9.28 -12.12
N TYR A 447 4.78 -8.21 -11.45
CA TYR A 447 4.95 -8.07 -10.00
C TYR A 447 4.18 -9.15 -9.22
N GLU A 448 2.92 -9.41 -9.60
CA GLU A 448 2.10 -10.43 -8.96
C GLU A 448 2.72 -11.83 -9.08
N ALA A 449 3.28 -12.17 -10.25
CA ALA A 449 4.01 -13.42 -10.48
C ALA A 449 5.25 -13.57 -9.58
N ALA A 450 5.86 -12.46 -9.16
CA ALA A 450 6.96 -12.44 -8.19
C ALA A 450 6.48 -12.39 -6.72
N GLY A 451 5.16 -12.42 -6.47
CA GLY A 451 4.58 -12.33 -5.13
C GLY A 451 4.51 -10.91 -4.55
N TRP A 452 4.74 -9.88 -5.37
CA TRP A 452 4.65 -8.48 -4.98
C TRP A 452 3.20 -8.00 -5.10
N SER A 453 2.81 -7.06 -4.23
CA SER A 453 1.54 -6.34 -4.41
C SER A 453 1.81 -5.05 -5.18
N SER A 454 1.01 -4.76 -6.22
CA SER A 454 1.18 -3.55 -7.02
C SER A 454 -0.12 -2.75 -7.13
N LYS A 455 0.02 -1.43 -7.25
CA LYS A 455 -1.06 -0.48 -7.48
C LYS A 455 -0.65 0.48 -8.59
N TYR A 456 -1.63 0.89 -9.37
CA TYR A 456 -1.43 1.87 -10.43
C TYR A 456 -2.06 3.21 -10.06
N LYS A 457 -1.28 4.28 -10.20
CA LYS A 457 -1.70 5.66 -9.97
C LYS A 457 -1.67 6.44 -11.28
N ALA A 458 -2.85 6.62 -11.87
CA ALA A 458 -3.08 7.42 -13.06
C ALA A 458 -3.27 8.90 -12.66
N GLU A 459 -2.19 9.59 -12.31
CA GLU A 459 -2.28 10.94 -11.74
C GLU A 459 -1.32 11.92 -12.41
N LYS A 460 -1.85 13.07 -12.85
CA LYS A 460 -1.12 14.12 -13.57
C LYS A 460 -0.20 14.99 -12.69
N ALA A 461 -0.27 14.87 -11.36
CA ALA A 461 0.31 15.87 -10.46
C ALA A 461 0.72 15.31 -9.09
N LEU A 462 1.30 14.10 -9.05
CA LEU A 462 1.90 13.64 -7.80
C LEU A 462 3.15 14.47 -7.50
N PRO A 463 3.22 15.11 -6.33
CA PRO A 463 4.37 15.94 -5.96
C PRO A 463 5.57 15.04 -5.58
N PRO A 464 6.81 15.56 -5.61
CA PRO A 464 8.01 14.76 -5.33
C PRO A 464 7.99 14.10 -3.94
N GLU A 465 7.35 14.71 -2.96
CA GLU A 465 7.19 14.20 -1.61
C GLU A 465 6.42 12.87 -1.58
N GLU A 466 5.47 12.66 -2.49
CA GLU A 466 4.78 11.36 -2.57
C GLU A 466 5.71 10.26 -3.10
N PHE A 467 6.50 10.55 -4.14
CA PHE A 467 7.47 9.59 -4.66
C PHE A 467 8.51 9.23 -3.59
N ALA A 468 9.06 10.23 -2.92
CA ALA A 468 10.02 10.04 -1.84
C ALA A 468 9.42 9.18 -0.71
N ARG A 469 8.14 9.38 -0.38
CA ARG A 469 7.44 8.59 0.64
C ARG A 469 7.24 7.14 0.24
N PHE A 470 6.85 6.85 -1.00
CA PHE A 470 6.73 5.45 -1.46
C PHE A 470 8.08 4.74 -1.35
N LEU A 471 9.15 5.37 -1.85
CA LEU A 471 10.50 4.81 -1.77
C LEU A 471 10.96 4.61 -0.32
N ALA A 472 10.67 5.56 0.57
CA ALA A 472 10.99 5.44 1.99
C ALA A 472 10.22 4.32 2.70
N ASN A 473 9.03 3.95 2.21
CA ASN A 473 8.25 2.82 2.71
C ASN A 473 8.75 1.47 2.17
N GLY A 474 9.77 1.47 1.31
CA GLY A 474 10.29 0.27 0.65
C GLY A 474 9.51 -0.13 -0.60
N ASP A 475 8.59 0.71 -1.08
CA ASP A 475 7.95 0.49 -2.38
C ASP A 475 8.94 0.74 -3.52
N THR A 476 8.71 0.08 -4.64
CA THR A 476 9.40 0.32 -5.89
C THR A 476 8.50 1.08 -6.86
N LEU A 477 9.13 1.94 -7.67
CA LEU A 477 8.42 2.87 -8.53
C LEU A 477 8.82 2.66 -10.00
N VAL A 478 7.84 2.48 -10.88
CA VAL A 478 8.05 2.43 -12.34
C VAL A 478 7.14 3.46 -13.01
N ALA A 479 7.75 4.41 -13.73
CA ALA A 479 7.04 5.53 -14.35
C ALA A 479 7.14 5.44 -15.87
N LEU A 480 6.07 5.85 -16.55
CA LEU A 480 6.09 6.03 -18.01
C LEU A 480 6.48 7.47 -18.33
N VAL A 481 7.64 7.66 -18.94
CA VAL A 481 8.20 8.98 -19.29
C VAL A 481 8.48 9.07 -20.79
N ASP A 482 8.76 10.25 -21.32
CA ASP A 482 9.22 10.42 -22.70
C ASP A 482 10.75 10.51 -22.78
N ILE A 483 11.37 9.82 -23.73
CA ILE A 483 12.82 9.88 -23.97
C ILE A 483 13.17 10.33 -25.40
N ASP A 484 14.32 10.99 -25.58
CA ASP A 484 14.85 11.37 -26.90
C ASP A 484 15.46 10.16 -27.63
N THR A 485 14.71 9.61 -28.57
CA THR A 485 15.17 8.56 -29.51
C THR A 485 15.54 9.13 -30.90
N GLY A 486 15.49 10.45 -31.05
CA GLY A 486 15.66 11.19 -32.29
C GLY A 486 17.09 11.70 -32.51
N THR A 487 17.26 13.02 -32.60
CA THR A 487 18.48 13.67 -33.11
C THR A 487 19.75 13.39 -32.30
N LYS A 488 19.65 13.20 -30.99
CA LYS A 488 20.78 12.77 -30.15
C LYS A 488 20.80 11.25 -29.95
N ALA A 489 19.63 10.62 -30.01
CA ALA A 489 19.41 9.19 -29.77
C ALA A 489 20.11 8.65 -28.50
N ASP A 490 20.37 9.53 -27.52
CA ASP A 490 20.99 9.13 -26.27
C ASP A 490 19.99 8.43 -25.35
N GLY A 491 18.68 8.61 -25.59
CA GLY A 491 17.59 8.02 -24.83
C GLY A 491 17.41 8.61 -23.45
N LYS A 492 17.94 9.81 -23.19
CA LYS A 492 17.66 10.54 -21.95
C LYS A 492 16.21 11.02 -21.92
N LEU A 493 15.72 11.32 -20.71
CA LEU A 493 14.40 11.92 -20.54
C LEU A 493 14.34 13.23 -21.32
N SER A 494 13.20 13.43 -21.98
CA SER A 494 12.95 14.54 -22.88
C SER A 494 11.49 14.93 -22.83
N ALA A 495 11.21 16.22 -23.03
CA ALA A 495 9.85 16.72 -23.22
C ALA A 495 9.34 16.51 -24.67
N SER A 496 10.11 15.80 -25.50
CA SER A 496 9.71 15.40 -26.84
C SER A 496 10.39 14.08 -27.21
N GLY A 497 9.60 13.03 -27.48
CA GLY A 497 10.19 11.80 -27.97
C GLY A 497 9.23 10.62 -27.98
N THR A 498 9.67 9.51 -27.38
CA THR A 498 8.94 8.25 -27.34
C THR A 498 8.66 7.84 -25.90
N ALA A 499 7.43 7.41 -25.64
CA ALA A 499 7.04 6.87 -24.33
C ALA A 499 7.90 5.65 -23.95
N HIS A 500 8.37 5.63 -22.71
CA HIS A 500 9.38 4.70 -22.23
C HIS A 500 9.23 4.48 -20.73
N TRP A 501 9.31 3.22 -20.30
CA TRP A 501 9.26 2.86 -18.90
C TRP A 501 10.64 3.04 -18.25
N VAL A 502 10.69 3.74 -17.12
CA VAL A 502 11.89 3.88 -16.28
C VAL A 502 11.58 3.44 -14.86
N ASN A 503 12.58 2.93 -14.16
CA ASN A 503 12.47 2.67 -12.73
C ASN A 503 12.97 3.89 -11.96
N VAL A 504 12.14 4.46 -11.09
CA VAL A 504 12.53 5.57 -10.22
C VAL A 504 13.23 4.99 -9.00
N ARG A 505 14.50 5.35 -8.82
CA ARG A 505 15.40 4.83 -7.79
C ARG A 505 15.42 5.70 -6.53
N ALA A 506 15.38 7.01 -6.72
CA ALA A 506 15.39 7.98 -5.63
C ALA A 506 14.67 9.26 -6.06
N VAL A 507 13.95 9.89 -5.12
CA VAL A 507 13.43 11.24 -5.24
C VAL A 507 13.82 11.98 -3.97
N GLU A 508 14.69 12.97 -4.10
CA GLU A 508 15.42 13.53 -2.97
C GLU A 508 15.41 15.05 -3.02
N GLU A 509 15.18 15.66 -1.86
CA GLU A 509 15.27 17.10 -1.68
C GLU A 509 16.74 17.53 -1.81
N GLY A 510 17.00 18.45 -2.73
CA GLY A 510 18.29 19.08 -2.96
C GLY A 510 18.36 20.49 -2.34
N ALA A 511 19.36 21.26 -2.75
CA ALA A 511 19.53 22.63 -2.27
C ALA A 511 18.44 23.58 -2.81
N ASN A 512 18.16 24.65 -2.05
CA ASN A 512 17.26 25.74 -2.45
C ASN A 512 15.81 25.30 -2.77
N GLY A 513 15.35 24.17 -2.21
CA GLY A 513 14.01 23.63 -2.45
C GLY A 513 13.83 22.96 -3.81
N GLU A 514 14.92 22.76 -4.57
CA GLU A 514 14.89 21.93 -5.78
C GLU A 514 14.92 20.46 -5.41
N TRP A 515 14.16 19.65 -6.15
CA TRP A 515 14.14 18.20 -5.98
C TRP A 515 14.89 17.53 -7.12
N THR A 516 15.50 16.40 -6.84
CA THR A 516 16.19 15.58 -7.82
C THR A 516 15.53 14.22 -7.92
N VAL A 517 15.61 13.62 -9.11
CA VAL A 517 15.10 12.28 -9.39
C VAL A 517 16.21 11.47 -10.00
N ARG A 518 16.54 10.34 -9.38
CA ARG A 518 17.41 9.32 -9.96
C ARG A 518 16.56 8.22 -10.56
N VAL A 519 16.81 7.90 -11.82
CA VAL A 519 16.10 6.86 -12.57
C VAL A 519 17.07 5.86 -13.15
N TYR A 520 16.70 4.59 -13.14
CA TYR A 520 17.27 3.60 -14.02
C TYR A 520 16.53 3.60 -15.36
N ASN A 521 17.29 3.81 -16.43
CA ASN A 521 16.81 3.91 -17.79
C ASN A 521 17.22 2.66 -18.60
N PRO A 522 16.27 1.75 -18.88
CA PRO A 522 16.58 0.51 -19.60
C PRO A 522 16.91 0.74 -21.08
N PHE A 523 16.69 1.94 -21.64
CA PHE A 523 17.09 2.25 -23.01
C PHE A 523 18.59 1.97 -23.23
N GLN A 524 19.43 2.44 -22.29
CA GLN A 524 20.89 2.32 -22.37
C GLN A 524 21.49 1.60 -21.18
N ASN A 525 20.63 0.99 -20.35
CA ASN A 525 21.01 0.25 -19.14
C ASN A 525 21.94 1.08 -18.24
N ARG A 526 21.47 2.26 -17.83
CA ARG A 526 22.23 3.17 -16.96
C ARG A 526 21.30 3.91 -16.00
N GLU A 527 21.88 4.41 -14.93
CA GLU A 527 21.20 5.39 -14.08
C GLU A 527 21.53 6.82 -14.46
N GLU A 528 20.54 7.67 -14.26
CA GLU A 528 20.54 9.07 -14.66
C GLU A 528 19.90 9.87 -13.55
N VAL A 529 20.43 11.06 -13.28
CA VAL A 529 19.85 12.02 -12.34
C VAL A 529 19.31 13.20 -13.13
N TYR A 530 18.11 13.62 -12.77
CA TYR A 530 17.39 14.75 -13.35
C TYR A 530 16.94 15.70 -12.25
N SER A 531 16.74 16.98 -12.61
CA SER A 531 15.90 17.84 -11.79
C SER A 531 14.46 17.31 -11.81
N TRP A 532 13.71 17.53 -10.73
CA TRP A 532 12.28 17.17 -10.68
C TRP A 532 11.51 17.82 -11.84
N LYS A 533 11.85 19.07 -12.17
CA LYS A 533 11.25 19.81 -13.29
C LYS A 533 11.44 19.09 -14.63
N ASP A 534 12.64 18.58 -14.92
CA ASP A 534 12.91 17.87 -16.17
C ASP A 534 12.21 16.51 -16.21
N PHE A 535 12.18 15.81 -15.07
CA PHE A 535 11.44 14.55 -14.92
C PHE A 535 9.94 14.77 -15.14
N GLU A 536 9.33 15.74 -14.47
CA GLU A 536 7.91 16.08 -14.58
C GLU A 536 7.55 16.51 -16.01
N ALA A 537 8.40 17.32 -16.67
CA ALA A 537 8.18 17.74 -18.04
C ALA A 537 8.16 16.55 -19.02
N SER A 538 9.02 15.56 -18.80
CA SER A 538 9.02 14.30 -19.57
C SER A 538 7.82 13.42 -19.23
N TRP A 539 7.49 13.27 -17.94
CA TRP A 539 6.37 12.46 -17.47
C TRP A 539 5.03 12.97 -18.02
N ALA A 540 4.80 14.28 -17.96
CA ALA A 540 3.58 14.93 -18.43
C ALA A 540 3.32 14.74 -19.93
N LYS A 541 4.35 14.47 -20.73
CA LYS A 541 4.20 14.24 -22.18
C LYS A 541 3.52 12.92 -22.51
N THR A 542 3.57 11.98 -21.59
CA THR A 542 2.90 10.71 -21.75
C THR A 542 1.41 10.78 -21.41
N ALA A 543 0.86 11.95 -21.03
CA ALA A 543 -0.51 12.10 -20.52
C ALA A 543 -1.63 11.55 -21.43
N ASP A 544 -1.43 11.51 -22.74
CA ASP A 544 -2.40 10.95 -23.70
C ASP A 544 -2.24 9.42 -23.89
N ASN A 545 -1.21 8.83 -23.29
CA ASN A 545 -1.00 7.39 -23.27
C ASN A 545 -1.92 6.75 -22.22
N ARG A 546 -2.62 5.68 -22.58
CA ARG A 546 -3.48 4.90 -21.66
C ARG A 546 -2.73 4.35 -20.44
N SER A 547 -1.41 4.23 -20.54
CA SER A 547 -0.51 3.77 -19.49
C SER A 547 0.22 4.92 -18.77
N HIS A 548 -0.20 6.16 -18.97
CA HIS A 548 0.29 7.32 -18.22
C HIS A 548 0.06 7.19 -16.71
N GLY A 549 1.15 7.16 -15.96
CA GLY A 549 1.08 7.21 -14.51
C GLY A 549 2.30 6.60 -13.85
N LEU A 550 2.09 6.15 -12.63
CA LEU A 550 3.09 5.55 -11.76
C LEU A 550 2.61 4.16 -11.30
N LEU A 551 3.43 3.14 -11.55
CA LEU A 551 3.30 1.83 -10.92
C LEU A 551 4.03 1.86 -9.59
N VAL A 552 3.32 1.59 -8.51
CA VAL A 552 3.85 1.48 -7.15
C VAL A 552 3.73 0.03 -6.72
N ALA A 553 4.84 -0.63 -6.43
CA ALA A 553 4.86 -2.04 -6.03
C ALA A 553 5.58 -2.26 -4.72
N THR A 554 4.91 -2.93 -3.79
CA THR A 554 5.41 -3.26 -2.45
C THR A 554 5.95 -4.69 -2.45
N PRO A 555 7.17 -4.93 -1.94
CA PRO A 555 7.75 -6.26 -1.83
C PRO A 555 6.91 -7.16 -0.91
N PRO A 556 6.93 -8.49 -1.11
CA PRO A 556 6.34 -9.41 -0.15
C PRO A 556 6.98 -9.22 1.23
N PRO A 557 6.25 -9.48 2.33
CA PRO A 557 6.83 -9.49 3.66
C PRO A 557 8.03 -10.43 3.68
N PRO A 558 9.16 -10.06 4.32
CA PRO A 558 10.27 -10.98 4.47
C PRO A 558 9.76 -12.26 5.13
N ASP A 559 10.00 -13.40 4.49
CA ASP A 559 9.57 -14.70 5.01
C ASP A 559 9.97 -14.81 6.48
N ALA A 560 8.99 -15.05 7.37
CA ALA A 560 9.21 -15.29 8.80
C ALA A 560 10.04 -16.57 9.09
N ALA A 561 10.67 -17.15 8.07
CA ALA A 561 11.36 -18.42 8.08
C ALA A 561 12.77 -18.35 7.48
N THR A 562 13.43 -17.18 7.42
CA THR A 562 14.90 -17.15 7.26
C THR A 562 15.48 -15.90 7.93
N SER A 563 15.58 -15.92 9.26
CA SER A 563 16.73 -15.28 9.92
C SER A 563 17.81 -16.35 10.10
N PRO A 564 19.09 -16.04 9.83
CA PRO A 564 20.18 -16.98 10.04
C PRO A 564 20.32 -17.46 11.50
#